data_AF-A0A081C3E3-F1
#
_entry.id   AF-A0A081C3E3-F1
#
_cell.length_a   1.000
_cell.length_b   1.000
_cell.length_c   1.000
_cell.angle_alpha   90.00
_cell.angle_beta   90.00
_cell.angle_gamma   90.00
#
_symmetry.space_group_name_H-M   'P 1'
#
loop_
_entity.id
_entity.type
_entity.pdbx_description
1 polymer ?
#
loop_
_entity_poly.entity_id
_entity_poly.type
_entity_poly.pdbx_seq_one_letter_code
_entity_poly.pdbx_strand_id
1 'polypeptide(L)'
;MRLDPRTAFLATVMLILATFQSNQYFTLLMLGLLFLLVLFSTGTPLRIYVHNLSLLTWLLVFTFFAYLWGEGSSDVRDNLDAGLQAIGQLSVVVGWATILGNSVSPLAMVNGLERLLRPLGLARLPISRFSIIAMLSLRFIPVLLQESQHLLDAYIARGIEIQCGSIITRLKNYALLCGPLFSSLLRRVEHVALAMESRAFHADAERTSFYELRMTWFDYLILIVSFSILVFVMVHDE
;
A
#
# COMPACT_ATOMS: atom_id res chain seq x y z
N MET A 1 -12.47 11.49 -7.25
CA MET A 1 -13.36 11.52 -6.07
C MET A 1 -12.53 11.18 -4.83
N ARG A 2 -12.63 11.94 -3.74
CA ARG A 2 -12.02 11.54 -2.46
C ARG A 2 -12.94 10.50 -1.81
N LEU A 3 -12.76 9.22 -2.15
CA LEU A 3 -13.44 8.12 -1.46
C LEU A 3 -12.96 8.02 -0.02
N ASP A 4 -13.81 7.44 0.83
CA ASP A 4 -13.39 7.10 2.19
C ASP A 4 -12.28 6.03 2.14
N PRO A 5 -11.15 6.20 2.84
CA PRO A 5 -10.03 5.26 2.79
C PRO A 5 -10.39 3.81 3.13
N ARG A 6 -11.40 3.63 4.00
CA ARG A 6 -11.90 2.31 4.39
C ARG A 6 -12.60 1.59 3.25
N THR A 7 -13.41 2.31 2.45
CA THR A 7 -14.15 1.69 1.34
C THR A 7 -13.21 1.34 0.22
N ALA A 8 -12.28 2.23 -0.11
CA ALA A 8 -11.22 1.94 -1.07
C ALA A 8 -10.42 0.69 -0.65
N PHE A 9 -10.01 0.59 0.62
CA PHE A 9 -9.27 -0.57 1.12
C PHE A 9 -10.10 -1.86 1.08
N LEU A 10 -11.32 -1.86 1.62
CA LEU A 10 -12.18 -3.05 1.63
C LEU A 10 -12.57 -3.48 0.22
N ALA A 11 -12.99 -2.55 -0.63
CA ALA A 11 -13.38 -2.84 -2.01
C ALA A 11 -12.21 -3.42 -2.81
N THR A 12 -11.01 -2.85 -2.67
CA THR A 12 -9.82 -3.36 -3.37
C THR A 12 -9.40 -4.74 -2.88
N VAL A 13 -9.46 -5.01 -1.56
CA VAL A 13 -9.24 -6.35 -1.02
C VAL A 13 -10.27 -7.35 -1.57
N MET A 14 -11.56 -6.99 -1.57
CA MET A 14 -12.62 -7.85 -2.11
C MET A 14 -12.41 -8.15 -3.60
N LEU A 15 -12.04 -7.14 -4.40
CA LEU A 15 -11.79 -7.31 -5.82
C LEU A 15 -10.53 -8.14 -6.11
N ILE A 16 -9.48 -8.00 -5.28
CA ILE A 16 -8.28 -8.85 -5.37
C ILE A 16 -8.64 -10.31 -5.07
N LEU A 17 -9.42 -10.57 -4.01
CA LEU A 17 -9.89 -11.92 -3.69
C LEU A 17 -10.74 -12.51 -4.82
N ALA A 18 -11.64 -11.72 -5.40
CA ALA A 18 -12.44 -12.13 -6.56
C ALA A 18 -11.55 -12.45 -7.78
N THR A 19 -10.50 -11.66 -8.06
CA THR A 19 -9.58 -11.97 -9.16
C THR A 19 -8.79 -13.26 -8.96
N PHE A 20 -8.42 -13.60 -7.73
CA PHE A 20 -7.67 -14.82 -7.44
C PHE A 20 -8.51 -16.09 -7.58
N GLN A 21 -9.82 -16.02 -7.34
CA GLN A 21 -10.72 -17.17 -7.49
C GLN A 21 -11.27 -17.34 -8.90
N SER A 22 -11.09 -16.35 -9.76
CA SER A 22 -11.57 -16.37 -11.14
C SER A 22 -10.92 -17.49 -11.95
N ASN A 23 -11.57 -18.65 -12.04
CA ASN A 23 -11.07 -19.80 -12.79
C ASN A 23 -11.56 -19.81 -14.25
N GLN A 24 -12.57 -19.00 -14.59
CA GLN A 24 -13.02 -18.81 -15.96
C GLN A 24 -12.47 -17.53 -16.62
N TYR A 25 -12.17 -17.61 -17.92
CA TYR A 25 -11.79 -16.45 -18.74
C TYR A 25 -12.85 -15.35 -18.77
N PHE A 26 -14.14 -15.73 -18.71
CA PHE A 26 -15.24 -14.78 -18.73
C PHE A 26 -15.24 -13.90 -17.47
N THR A 27 -15.07 -14.50 -16.30
CA THR A 27 -14.96 -13.80 -15.02
C THR A 27 -13.77 -12.83 -15.01
N LEU A 28 -12.62 -13.27 -15.53
CA LEU A 28 -11.43 -12.45 -15.62
C LEU A 28 -11.64 -11.24 -16.55
N LEU A 29 -12.29 -11.43 -17.71
CA LEU A 29 -12.60 -10.36 -18.65
C LEU A 29 -13.56 -9.34 -18.01
N MET A 30 -14.60 -9.80 -17.30
CA MET A 30 -15.52 -8.93 -16.58
C MET A 30 -14.78 -8.05 -15.55
N LEU A 31 -13.88 -8.64 -14.75
CA LEU A 31 -13.08 -7.93 -13.76
C LEU A 31 -12.09 -6.96 -14.41
N GLY A 32 -11.48 -7.33 -15.55
CA GLY A 32 -10.61 -6.47 -16.33
C GLY A 32 -11.35 -5.26 -16.93
N LEU A 33 -12.57 -5.45 -17.44
CA LEU A 33 -13.41 -4.37 -17.96
C LEU A 33 -13.83 -3.42 -16.83
N LEU A 34 -14.22 -3.97 -15.67
CA LEU A 34 -14.55 -3.19 -14.49
C LEU A 34 -13.34 -2.36 -14.00
N PHE A 35 -12.15 -2.96 -13.98
CA PHE A 35 -10.90 -2.26 -13.72
C PHE A 35 -10.70 -1.07 -14.68
N LEU A 36 -10.83 -1.29 -15.99
CA LEU A 36 -10.70 -0.23 -16.98
C LEU A 36 -11.72 0.89 -16.75
N LEU A 37 -12.98 0.55 -16.49
CA LEU A 37 -14.05 1.52 -16.22
C LEU A 37 -13.70 2.38 -14.99
N VAL A 38 -13.27 1.75 -13.90
CA VAL A 38 -12.84 2.47 -12.69
C VAL A 38 -11.64 3.36 -12.99
N LEU A 39 -10.64 2.88 -13.74
CA LEU A 39 -9.46 3.64 -14.13
C LEU A 39 -9.80 4.89 -14.95
N PHE A 40 -10.76 4.79 -15.87
CA PHE A 40 -11.28 5.94 -16.61
C PHE A 40 -12.04 6.92 -15.69
N SER A 41 -12.83 6.41 -14.74
CA SER A 41 -13.61 7.21 -13.80
C SER A 41 -12.75 7.98 -12.78
N THR A 42 -11.65 7.38 -12.30
CA THR A 42 -10.69 8.06 -11.41
C THR A 42 -9.77 9.01 -12.14
N GLY A 43 -9.71 8.99 -13.47
CA GLY A 43 -8.83 9.85 -14.27
C GLY A 43 -7.34 9.56 -14.07
N THR A 44 -6.99 8.37 -13.56
CA THR A 44 -5.60 7.98 -13.37
C THR A 44 -4.94 7.71 -14.73
N PRO A 45 -3.77 8.31 -15.04
CA PRO A 45 -3.15 8.11 -16.34
C PRO A 45 -2.73 6.65 -16.51
N LEU A 46 -3.15 6.03 -17.62
CA LEU A 46 -2.79 4.65 -18.03
C LEU A 46 -1.28 4.39 -17.98
N ARG A 47 -0.47 5.43 -18.14
CA ARG A 47 0.99 5.36 -18.03
C ARG A 47 1.47 4.84 -16.67
N ILE A 48 0.78 5.16 -15.57
CA ILE A 48 1.17 4.67 -14.23
C ILE A 48 0.94 3.16 -14.15
N TYR A 49 -0.19 2.68 -14.69
CA TYR A 49 -0.47 1.24 -14.75
C TYR A 49 0.60 0.51 -15.57
N VAL A 50 0.90 0.97 -16.78
CA VAL A 50 1.92 0.35 -17.64
C VAL A 50 3.32 0.42 -17.00
N HIS A 51 3.65 1.49 -16.29
CA HIS A 51 4.91 1.59 -15.55
C HIS A 51 5.00 0.56 -14.41
N ASN A 52 3.94 0.42 -13.61
CA ASN A 52 3.89 -0.56 -12.52
C ASN A 52 3.90 -2.00 -13.05
N LEU A 53 3.22 -2.25 -14.18
CA LEU A 53 3.29 -3.53 -14.88
C LEU A 53 4.70 -3.80 -15.41
N SER A 54 5.37 -2.77 -15.97
CA SER A 54 6.75 -2.85 -16.45
C SER A 54 7.73 -3.21 -15.33
N LEU A 55 7.53 -2.70 -14.11
CA LEU A 55 8.36 -3.03 -12.95
C LEU A 55 8.23 -4.51 -12.56
N LEU A 56 7.04 -5.10 -12.75
CA LEU A 56 6.73 -6.48 -12.44
C LEU A 56 6.82 -7.43 -13.65
N THR A 57 7.39 -6.98 -14.77
CA THR A 57 7.59 -7.82 -15.97
C THR A 57 8.39 -9.07 -15.68
N TRP A 58 9.42 -8.98 -14.83
CA TRP A 58 10.17 -10.14 -14.39
C TRP A 58 9.27 -11.20 -13.74
N LEU A 59 8.35 -10.77 -12.86
CA LEU A 59 7.42 -11.67 -12.18
C LEU A 59 6.43 -12.29 -13.18
N LEU A 60 5.90 -11.50 -14.13
CA LEU A 60 4.98 -12.02 -15.16
C LEU A 60 5.65 -13.07 -16.06
N VAL A 61 6.90 -12.80 -16.47
CA VAL A 61 7.69 -13.74 -17.27
C VAL A 61 8.00 -15.00 -16.46
N PHE A 62 8.38 -14.85 -15.19
CA PHE A 62 8.62 -15.98 -14.29
C PHE A 62 7.37 -16.85 -14.13
N THR A 63 6.20 -16.25 -13.90
CA THR A 63 4.93 -16.99 -13.80
C THR A 63 4.62 -17.75 -15.10
N PHE A 64 4.83 -17.13 -16.27
CA PHE A 64 4.65 -17.81 -17.56
C PHE A 64 5.51 -19.07 -17.66
N PHE A 65 6.81 -18.94 -17.35
CA PHE A 65 7.73 -20.07 -17.39
C PHE A 65 7.44 -21.11 -16.31
N ALA A 66 7.00 -20.70 -15.12
CA ALA A 66 6.63 -21.61 -14.05
C ALA A 66 5.48 -22.54 -14.48
N TYR A 67 4.42 -21.96 -15.07
CA TYR A 67 3.29 -22.74 -15.60
C TYR A 67 3.70 -23.61 -16.79
N LEU A 68 4.58 -23.12 -17.67
CA LEU A 68 5.08 -23.89 -18.80
C LEU A 68 5.94 -25.10 -18.35
N TRP A 69 6.66 -24.97 -17.22
CA TRP A 69 7.64 -25.96 -16.78
C TRP A 69 7.12 -26.99 -15.77
N GLY A 70 6.07 -26.72 -14.98
CA GLY A 70 5.90 -27.56 -13.78
C GLY A 70 4.61 -27.59 -12.99
N GLU A 71 3.48 -27.03 -13.45
CA GLU A 71 2.21 -27.21 -12.71
C GLU A 71 1.12 -27.85 -13.58
N GLY A 72 1.09 -29.18 -13.60
CA GLY A 72 -0.20 -29.88 -13.52
C GLY A 72 -0.57 -30.88 -14.62
N SER A 73 0.01 -30.87 -15.83
CA SER A 73 -0.40 -31.81 -16.88
C SER A 73 0.72 -32.18 -17.88
N SER A 74 0.58 -33.34 -18.52
CA SER A 74 1.45 -33.78 -19.64
C SER A 74 1.19 -33.03 -20.94
N ASP A 75 0.10 -32.24 -21.00
CA ASP A 75 -0.29 -31.50 -22.20
C ASP A 75 0.19 -30.04 -22.14
N VAL A 76 1.00 -29.67 -23.13
CA VAL A 76 1.57 -28.32 -23.26
C VAL A 76 0.48 -27.25 -23.44
N ARG A 77 -0.71 -27.63 -23.93
CA ARG A 77 -1.84 -26.71 -24.17
C ARG A 77 -2.49 -26.25 -22.88
N ASP A 78 -2.78 -27.16 -21.96
CA ASP A 78 -3.43 -26.83 -20.68
C ASP A 78 -2.52 -25.95 -19.81
N ASN A 79 -1.21 -26.21 -19.86
CA ASN A 79 -0.20 -25.40 -19.16
C ASN A 79 -0.07 -23.99 -19.77
N LEU A 80 -0.26 -23.84 -21.09
CA LEU A 80 -0.24 -22.54 -21.75
C LEU A 80 -1.48 -21.70 -21.39
N ASP A 81 -2.65 -22.34 -21.37
CA ASP A 81 -3.92 -21.71 -21.00
C ASP A 81 -3.90 -21.25 -19.53
N ALA A 82 -3.46 -22.12 -18.62
CA ALA A 82 -3.30 -21.76 -17.20
C ALA A 82 -2.28 -20.62 -17.00
N GLY A 83 -1.17 -20.63 -17.74
CA GLY A 83 -0.16 -19.56 -17.71
C GLY A 83 -0.71 -18.22 -18.20
N LEU A 84 -1.50 -18.22 -19.29
CA LEU A 84 -2.13 -17.00 -19.81
C LEU A 84 -3.14 -16.43 -18.82
N GLN A 85 -3.93 -17.29 -18.18
CA GLN A 85 -4.87 -16.90 -17.15
C GLN A 85 -4.18 -16.30 -15.92
N ALA A 86 -3.10 -16.92 -15.43
CA ALA A 86 -2.34 -16.42 -14.30
C ALA A 86 -1.73 -15.04 -14.58
N ILE A 87 -1.17 -14.82 -15.78
CA ILE A 87 -0.68 -13.49 -16.20
C ILE A 87 -1.82 -12.47 -16.20
N GLY A 88 -2.98 -12.85 -16.73
CA GLY A 88 -4.17 -12.01 -16.74
C GLY A 88 -4.62 -11.62 -15.33
N GLN A 89 -4.74 -12.59 -14.42
CA GLN A 89 -5.09 -12.35 -13.01
C GLN A 89 -4.09 -11.39 -12.34
N LEU A 90 -2.79 -11.66 -12.48
CA LEU A 90 -1.74 -10.81 -11.92
C LEU A 90 -1.81 -9.38 -12.47
N SER A 91 -2.08 -9.21 -13.77
CA SER A 91 -2.21 -7.88 -14.37
C SER A 91 -3.37 -7.09 -13.77
N VAL A 92 -4.53 -7.73 -13.56
CA VAL A 92 -5.71 -7.10 -12.97
C VAL A 92 -5.50 -6.81 -11.48
N VAL A 93 -4.83 -7.70 -10.74
CA VAL A 93 -4.45 -7.47 -9.33
C VAL A 93 -3.53 -6.26 -9.20
N VAL A 94 -2.51 -6.16 -10.07
CA VAL A 94 -1.64 -4.97 -10.13
C VAL A 94 -2.49 -3.74 -10.43
N GLY A 95 -3.45 -3.83 -11.34
CA GLY A 95 -4.44 -2.79 -11.63
C GLY A 95 -5.16 -2.28 -10.38
N TRP A 96 -5.79 -3.17 -9.61
CA TRP A 96 -6.46 -2.81 -8.35
C TRP A 96 -5.52 -2.15 -7.34
N ALA A 97 -4.30 -2.67 -7.19
CA ALA A 97 -3.29 -2.09 -6.32
C ALA A 97 -2.86 -0.68 -6.76
N THR A 98 -2.71 -0.45 -8.08
CA THR A 98 -2.37 0.88 -8.61
C THR A 98 -3.46 1.92 -8.33
N ILE A 99 -4.73 1.52 -8.43
CA ILE A 99 -5.87 2.41 -8.13
C ILE A 99 -5.85 2.78 -6.65
N LEU A 100 -5.66 1.80 -5.76
CA LEU A 100 -5.59 2.05 -4.32
C LEU A 100 -4.44 2.99 -3.96
N GLY A 101 -3.24 2.71 -4.48
CA GLY A 101 -2.03 3.49 -4.19
C GLY A 101 -2.11 4.95 -4.65
N ASN A 102 -2.80 5.22 -5.75
CA ASN A 102 -2.97 6.58 -6.28
C ASN A 102 -4.15 7.33 -5.65
N SER A 103 -5.18 6.61 -5.20
CA SER A 103 -6.43 7.23 -4.74
C SER A 103 -6.41 7.63 -3.27
N VAL A 104 -5.57 6.99 -2.44
CA VAL A 104 -5.56 7.17 -0.98
C VAL A 104 -4.17 7.56 -0.49
N SER A 105 -4.07 8.61 0.34
CA SER A 105 -2.80 9.00 0.93
C SER A 105 -2.35 8.00 2.02
N PRO A 106 -1.03 7.84 2.26
CA PRO A 106 -0.52 6.89 3.26
C PRO A 106 -1.07 7.13 4.68
N LEU A 107 -1.23 8.39 5.07
CA LEU A 107 -1.82 8.75 6.37
C LEU A 107 -3.29 8.31 6.44
N ALA A 108 -4.03 8.49 5.36
CA ALA A 108 -5.43 8.10 5.28
C ALA A 108 -5.60 6.57 5.25
N MET A 109 -4.65 5.84 4.66
CA MET A 109 -4.59 4.37 4.73
C MET A 109 -4.42 3.87 6.16
N VAL A 110 -3.48 4.44 6.94
CA VAL A 110 -3.28 4.07 8.35
C VAL A 110 -4.55 4.34 9.17
N ASN A 111 -5.17 5.51 8.99
CA ASN A 111 -6.43 5.83 9.67
C ASN A 111 -7.58 4.88 9.28
N GLY A 112 -7.64 4.50 8.00
CA GLY A 112 -8.61 3.53 7.48
C GLY A 112 -8.41 2.16 8.13
N LEU A 113 -7.17 1.68 8.13
CA LEU A 113 -6.78 0.38 8.68
C LEU A 113 -7.01 0.30 10.19
N GLU A 114 -6.63 1.34 10.96
CA GLU A 114 -6.93 1.42 12.40
C GLU A 114 -8.42 1.18 12.67
N ARG A 115 -9.28 1.85 11.91
CA ARG A 115 -10.72 1.79 12.09
C ARG A 115 -11.31 0.43 11.69
N LEU A 116 -10.72 -0.25 10.71
CA LEU A 116 -11.07 -1.62 10.35
C LEU A 116 -10.61 -2.63 11.41
N LEU A 117 -9.48 -2.37 12.07
CA LEU A 117 -8.95 -3.22 13.13
C LEU A 117 -9.61 -2.96 14.49
N ARG A 118 -10.22 -1.80 14.73
CA ARG A 118 -10.92 -1.46 15.99
C ARG A 118 -11.88 -2.55 16.50
N PRO A 119 -12.76 -3.19 15.68
CA PRO A 119 -13.59 -4.30 16.15
C PRO A 119 -12.79 -5.55 16.54
N LEU A 120 -11.63 -5.80 15.92
CA LEU A 120 -10.71 -6.86 16.34
C LEU A 120 -10.01 -6.54 17.68
N GLY A 121 -10.14 -5.30 18.18
CA GLY A 121 -9.62 -4.87 19.48
C GLY A 121 -10.26 -5.55 20.68
N LEU A 122 -11.36 -6.30 20.51
CA LEU A 122 -11.84 -7.22 21.54
C LEU A 122 -10.81 -8.32 21.86
N ALA A 123 -9.86 -8.60 20.96
CA ALA A 123 -8.83 -9.63 21.12
C ALA A 123 -7.58 -9.19 21.94
N ARG A 124 -7.69 -8.20 22.85
CA ARG A 124 -6.59 -7.67 23.69
C ARG A 124 -5.45 -6.94 22.96
N LEU A 125 -5.58 -6.67 21.66
CA LEU A 125 -4.55 -5.95 20.89
C LEU A 125 -4.68 -4.42 21.08
N PRO A 126 -3.61 -3.69 21.48
CA PRO A 126 -3.66 -2.25 21.74
C PRO A 126 -3.64 -1.41 20.45
N ILE A 127 -4.65 -1.56 19.60
CA ILE A 127 -4.75 -0.92 18.26
C ILE A 127 -4.63 0.60 18.33
N SER A 128 -5.20 1.24 19.37
CA SER A 128 -5.10 2.68 19.59
C SER A 128 -3.64 3.15 19.70
N ARG A 129 -2.80 2.42 20.47
CA ARG A 129 -1.38 2.73 20.62
C ARG A 129 -0.63 2.57 19.31
N PHE A 130 -0.89 1.48 18.59
CA PHE A 130 -0.29 1.23 17.28
C PHE A 130 -0.62 2.35 16.29
N SER A 131 -1.87 2.83 16.27
CA SER A 131 -2.25 3.91 15.37
C SER A 131 -1.51 5.21 15.66
N ILE A 132 -1.40 5.59 16.94
CA ILE A 132 -0.65 6.80 17.34
C ILE A 132 0.81 6.71 16.85
N ILE A 133 1.46 5.57 17.07
CA ILE A 133 2.85 5.36 16.67
C ILE A 133 2.97 5.40 15.13
N ALA A 134 2.06 4.75 14.40
CA ALA A 134 2.05 4.74 12.95
C ALA A 134 1.82 6.14 12.35
N MET A 135 0.83 6.88 12.86
CA MET A 135 0.56 8.26 12.43
C MET A 135 1.75 9.18 12.72
N LEU A 136 2.36 9.06 13.90
CA LEU A 136 3.53 9.86 14.27
C LEU A 136 4.73 9.52 13.39
N SER A 137 4.95 8.24 13.12
CA SER A 137 6.02 7.75 12.25
C SER A 137 5.87 8.29 10.83
N LEU A 138 4.67 8.19 10.25
CA LEU A 138 4.39 8.75 8.92
C LEU A 138 4.62 10.26 8.85
N ARG A 139 4.35 10.99 9.94
CA ARG A 139 4.64 12.43 10.03
C ARG A 139 6.14 12.72 10.18
N PHE A 140 6.90 11.84 10.82
CA PHE A 140 8.34 12.01 10.97
C PHE A 140 9.13 11.68 9.71
N ILE A 141 8.64 10.79 8.82
CA ILE A 141 9.34 10.44 7.58
C ILE A 141 9.71 11.69 6.74
N PRO A 142 8.78 12.61 6.40
CA PRO A 142 9.13 13.81 5.64
C PRO A 142 10.14 14.72 6.35
N VAL A 143 9.99 14.89 7.68
CA VAL A 143 10.90 15.70 8.49
C VAL A 143 12.30 15.09 8.51
N LEU A 144 12.40 13.77 8.59
CA LEU A 144 13.65 13.04 8.56
C LEU A 144 14.39 13.16 7.25
N LEU A 145 13.66 13.05 6.14
CA LEU A 145 14.23 13.26 4.81
C LEU A 145 14.77 14.68 4.65
N GLN A 146 14.03 15.67 5.15
CA GLN A 146 14.47 17.07 5.12
C GLN A 146 15.72 17.31 5.98
N GLU A 147 15.76 16.78 7.20
CA GLU A 147 16.94 16.89 8.09
C GLU A 147 18.16 16.18 7.49
N SER A 148 17.95 15.00 6.90
CA SER A 148 19.00 14.27 6.18
C SER A 148 19.54 15.08 5.01
N GLN A 149 18.68 15.75 4.25
CA GLN A 149 19.08 16.62 3.16
C GLN A 149 19.92 17.80 3.66
N HIS A 150 19.44 18.50 4.71
CA HIS A 150 20.15 19.64 5.30
C HIS A 150 21.53 19.28 5.84
N LEU A 151 21.64 18.13 6.53
CA LEU A 151 22.93 17.65 7.01
C LEU A 151 23.85 17.30 5.84
N LEU A 152 23.34 16.61 4.82
CA LEU A 152 24.11 16.27 3.63
C LEU A 152 24.66 17.54 2.94
N ASP A 153 23.83 18.56 2.76
CA ASP A 153 24.24 19.84 2.18
C ASP A 153 25.29 20.56 3.05
N ALA A 154 25.13 20.53 4.37
CA ALA A 154 26.12 21.09 5.30
C ALA A 154 27.47 20.37 5.25
N TYR A 155 27.47 19.05 5.08
CA TYR A 155 28.70 18.27 4.91
C TYR A 155 29.39 18.57 3.57
N ILE A 156 28.61 18.69 2.48
CA ILE A 156 29.14 19.09 1.17
C ILE A 156 29.75 20.50 1.25
N ALA A 157 29.11 21.44 1.92
CA ALA A 157 29.66 22.80 2.14
C ALA A 157 30.97 22.79 2.95
N ARG A 158 31.20 21.78 3.78
CA ARG A 158 32.46 21.55 4.51
C ARG A 158 33.50 20.77 3.70
N GLY A 159 33.23 20.51 2.42
CA GLY A 159 34.13 19.76 1.52
C GLY A 159 34.13 18.26 1.76
N ILE A 160 33.15 17.72 2.48
CA ILE A 160 33.06 16.28 2.75
C ILE A 160 32.24 15.63 1.64
N GLU A 161 32.91 14.88 0.76
CA GLU A 161 32.27 14.16 -0.34
C GLU A 161 31.63 12.84 0.14
N ILE A 162 30.36 12.91 0.52
CA ILE A 162 29.63 11.73 1.02
C ILE A 162 29.20 10.80 -0.13
N GLN A 163 28.89 11.36 -1.30
CA GLN A 163 28.33 10.63 -2.44
C GLN A 163 29.38 10.15 -3.45
N CYS A 164 30.67 10.42 -3.25
CA CYS A 164 31.73 10.05 -4.20
C CYS A 164 32.47 8.76 -3.77
N GLY A 165 33.16 8.12 -4.73
CA GLY A 165 34.02 6.95 -4.49
C GLY A 165 33.33 5.58 -4.65
N SER A 166 34.01 4.54 -4.17
CA SER A 166 33.53 3.16 -4.22
C SER A 166 32.32 2.94 -3.32
N ILE A 167 31.53 1.89 -3.57
CA ILE A 167 30.36 1.52 -2.74
C ILE A 167 30.73 1.40 -1.25
N ILE A 168 31.90 0.83 -0.96
CA ILE A 168 32.41 0.64 0.42
C ILE A 168 32.72 2.00 1.06
N THR A 169 33.36 2.90 0.31
CA THR A 169 33.67 4.27 0.77
C THR A 169 32.38 5.05 1.05
N ARG A 170 31.40 4.97 0.14
CA ARG A 170 30.09 5.60 0.31
C ARG A 170 29.37 5.11 1.57
N LEU A 171 29.34 3.79 1.80
CA LEU A 171 28.74 3.19 3.01
C LEU A 171 29.38 3.73 4.29
N LYS A 172 30.71 3.81 4.32
CA LYS A 172 31.45 4.39 5.46
C LYS A 172 31.11 5.86 5.68
N ASN A 173 30.96 6.63 4.60
CA ASN A 173 30.59 8.05 4.67
C ASN A 173 29.15 8.25 5.14
N TYR A 174 28.20 7.41 4.70
CA TYR A 174 26.83 7.42 5.23
C TYR A 174 26.76 7.05 6.71
N ALA A 175 27.61 6.15 7.19
CA ALA A 175 27.68 5.81 8.62
C ALA A 175 28.03 7.03 9.49
N LEU A 176 28.83 7.98 8.97
CA LEU A 176 29.15 9.23 9.67
C LEU A 176 27.91 10.14 9.82
N LEU A 177 27.01 10.16 8.83
CA LEU A 177 25.75 10.92 8.88
C LEU A 177 24.76 10.37 9.91
N CYS A 178 24.78 9.06 10.14
CA CYS A 178 23.83 8.39 11.04
C CYS A 178 23.92 8.93 12.49
N GLY A 179 25.13 9.24 12.98
CA GLY A 179 25.32 9.73 14.34
C GLY A 179 24.59 11.06 14.62
N PRO A 180 24.87 12.13 13.86
CA PRO A 180 24.16 13.41 13.98
C PRO A 180 22.65 13.28 13.77
N LEU A 181 22.23 12.53 12.73
CA LEU A 181 20.82 12.28 12.46
C LEU A 181 20.10 11.63 13.64
N PHE A 182 20.70 10.60 14.22
CA PHE A 182 20.13 9.91 15.38
C PHE A 182 20.04 10.82 16.60
N SER A 183 21.06 11.65 16.84
CA SER A 183 21.04 12.63 17.94
C SER A 183 19.93 13.68 17.77
N SER A 184 19.68 14.13 16.53
CA SER A 184 18.61 15.08 16.21
C SER A 184 17.23 14.46 16.43
N LEU A 185 17.09 13.17 16.06
CA LEU A 185 15.89 12.39 16.24
C LEU A 185 15.54 12.21 17.72
N LEU A 186 16.52 11.83 18.55
CA LEU A 186 16.30 11.66 19.99
C LEU A 186 15.79 12.94 20.63
N ARG A 187 16.43 14.09 20.34
CA ARG A 187 15.97 15.41 20.83
C ARG A 187 14.54 15.71 20.37
N ARG A 188 14.21 15.40 19.12
CA ARG A 188 12.86 15.60 18.59
C ARG A 188 11.83 14.72 19.27
N VAL A 189 12.14 13.45 19.52
CA VAL A 189 11.27 12.53 20.25
C VAL A 189 11.05 13.01 21.67
N GLU A 190 12.10 13.48 22.35
CA GLU A 190 12.02 14.06 23.69
C GLU A 190 11.11 15.30 23.73
N HIS A 191 11.28 16.23 22.78
CA HIS A 191 10.40 17.39 22.66
C HIS A 191 8.94 17.01 22.40
N VAL A 192 8.69 15.98 21.58
CA VAL A 192 7.35 15.50 21.31
C VAL A 192 6.76 14.81 22.54
N ALA A 193 7.53 14.03 23.28
CA ALA A 193 7.09 13.40 24.52
C ALA A 193 6.72 14.45 25.58
N LEU A 194 7.58 15.44 25.82
CA LEU A 194 7.31 16.55 26.76
C LEU A 194 6.10 17.38 26.33
N ALA A 195 5.94 17.65 25.03
CA ALA A 195 4.76 18.34 24.50
C ALA A 195 3.47 17.51 24.64
N MET A 196 3.56 16.18 24.57
CA MET A 196 2.42 15.28 24.80
C MET A 196 2.08 15.23 26.29
N GLU A 197 3.07 15.16 27.18
CA GLU A 197 2.89 15.15 28.63
C GLU A 197 2.28 16.45 29.16
N SER A 198 2.78 17.61 28.71
CA SER A 198 2.23 18.93 29.04
C SER A 198 0.78 19.12 28.60
N ARG A 199 0.33 18.39 27.57
CA ARG A 199 -1.07 18.34 27.13
C ARG A 199 -1.89 17.26 27.82
N ALA A 200 -1.35 16.64 28.88
CA ALA A 200 -1.95 15.52 29.61
C ALA A 200 -2.35 14.36 28.69
N PHE A 201 -1.54 14.06 27.67
CA PHE A 201 -1.81 12.96 26.75
C PHE A 201 -1.60 11.62 27.44
N HIS A 202 -2.67 10.82 27.52
CA HIS A 202 -2.62 9.44 27.99
C HIS A 202 -2.89 8.51 26.80
N ALA A 203 -2.04 7.50 26.61
CA ALA A 203 -2.16 6.56 25.49
C ALA A 203 -3.36 5.60 25.64
N ASP A 204 -3.79 5.34 26.88
CA ASP A 204 -4.83 4.37 27.24
C ASP A 204 -6.20 4.98 27.54
N ALA A 205 -6.31 6.31 27.50
CA ALA A 205 -7.59 6.96 27.72
C ALA A 205 -8.55 6.70 26.54
N GLU A 206 -9.85 6.66 26.81
CA GLU A 206 -10.87 6.70 25.77
C GLU A 206 -10.72 8.01 24.97
N ARG A 207 -10.64 7.89 23.64
CA ARG A 207 -10.34 9.02 22.75
C ARG A 207 -11.50 9.36 21.85
N THR A 208 -11.75 10.65 21.70
CA THR A 208 -12.57 11.20 20.62
C THR A 208 -11.68 11.51 19.41
N SER A 209 -12.11 11.11 18.22
CA SER A 209 -11.36 11.33 16.98
C SER A 209 -11.74 12.69 16.39
N PHE A 210 -10.78 13.61 16.24
CA PHE A 210 -11.03 14.90 15.60
C PHE A 210 -11.30 14.76 14.09
N TYR A 211 -10.66 13.78 13.44
CA TYR A 211 -10.86 13.49 12.02
C TYR A 211 -11.84 12.31 11.88
N GLU A 212 -13.11 12.63 11.68
CA GLU A 212 -14.13 11.64 11.40
C GLU A 212 -14.20 11.31 9.91
N LEU A 213 -13.78 10.10 9.52
CA LEU A 213 -14.13 9.56 8.20
C LEU A 213 -15.65 9.42 8.14
N ARG A 214 -16.27 10.09 7.18
CA ARG A 214 -17.71 10.11 6.95
C ARG A 214 -18.00 9.38 5.65
N MET A 215 -18.63 8.22 5.80
CA MET A 215 -19.09 7.41 4.68
C MET A 215 -20.17 8.18 3.92
N THR A 216 -19.92 8.41 2.64
CA THR A 216 -20.94 8.95 1.75
C THR A 216 -21.83 7.81 1.23
N TRP A 217 -23.00 8.13 0.68
CA TRP A 217 -23.86 7.09 0.08
C TRP A 217 -23.17 6.35 -1.09
N PHE A 218 -22.28 7.03 -1.82
CA PHE A 218 -21.45 6.43 -2.86
C PHE A 218 -20.52 5.35 -2.29
N ASP A 219 -19.98 5.56 -1.09
CA ASP A 219 -19.09 4.60 -0.43
C ASP A 219 -19.82 3.29 -0.11
N TYR A 220 -21.07 3.37 0.34
CA TYR A 220 -21.92 2.20 0.55
C TYR A 220 -22.24 1.47 -0.75
N LEU A 221 -22.55 2.21 -1.82
CA LEU A 221 -22.83 1.63 -3.13
C LEU A 221 -21.62 0.85 -3.66
N ILE A 222 -20.42 1.42 -3.55
CA ILE A 222 -19.18 0.76 -4.01
C ILE A 222 -18.92 -0.52 -3.22
N LEU A 223 -19.09 -0.50 -1.89
CA LEU A 223 -18.95 -1.70 -1.07
C LEU A 223 -19.96 -2.80 -1.46
N ILE A 224 -21.22 -2.44 -1.66
CA ILE A 224 -22.27 -3.40 -2.05
C ILE A 224 -21.95 -4.01 -3.42
N VAL A 225 -21.54 -3.18 -4.38
CA VAL A 225 -21.16 -3.66 -5.72
C VAL A 225 -19.95 -4.58 -5.66
N SER A 226 -18.87 -4.19 -4.95
CA SER A 226 -17.68 -5.03 -4.79
C SER A 226 -17.99 -6.35 -4.09
N PHE A 227 -18.83 -6.32 -3.05
CA PHE A 227 -19.26 -7.53 -2.36
C PHE A 227 -20.11 -8.44 -3.24
N SER A 228 -21.06 -7.86 -3.99
CA SER A 228 -21.91 -8.62 -4.94
C SER A 228 -21.07 -9.30 -6.02
N ILE A 229 -20.03 -8.64 -6.52
CA ILE A 229 -19.10 -9.23 -7.49
C ILE A 229 -18.36 -10.41 -6.87
N LEU A 230 -17.83 -10.25 -5.67
CA LEU A 230 -17.13 -11.35 -4.98
C LEU A 230 -18.03 -12.57 -4.80
N VAL A 231 -19.29 -12.38 -4.36
CA VAL A 231 -20.25 -13.48 -4.20
C VAL A 231 -20.59 -14.11 -5.54
N PHE A 232 -20.79 -13.29 -6.59
CA PHE A 232 -21.05 -13.81 -7.94
C PHE A 232 -19.91 -14.69 -8.45
N VAL A 233 -18.66 -14.26 -8.25
CA VAL A 233 -17.47 -15.05 -8.64
C VAL A 233 -17.42 -16.36 -7.86
N MET A 234 -17.60 -16.32 -6.53
CA MET A 234 -17.58 -17.53 -5.70
C MET A 234 -18.63 -18.56 -6.13
N VAL A 235 -19.84 -18.12 -6.50
CA VAL A 235 -20.93 -19.04 -6.90
C VAL A 235 -20.76 -19.55 -8.33
N HIS A 236 -20.11 -18.79 -9.21
CA HIS A 236 -19.97 -19.15 -10.62
C HIS A 236 -18.72 -19.98 -10.92
N ASP A 237 -17.67 -19.84 -10.10
CA ASP A 237 -16.39 -20.54 -10.24
C ASP A 237 -16.23 -21.75 -9.28
N GLU A 238 -17.30 -22.14 -8.53
CA GLU A 238 -17.46 -23.45 -7.86
C GLU A 238 -18.04 -24.52 -8.81
#